data_AF-A0A8U0PBP0-F1
#
_entry.id   AF-A0A8U0PBP0-F1
#
_cell.length_a   1.000
_cell.length_b   1.000
_cell.length_c   1.000
_cell.angle_alpha   90.00
_cell.angle_beta   90.00
_cell.angle_gamma   90.00
#
_symmetry.space_group_name_H-M   'P 1'
#
loop_
_entity.id
_entity.type
_entity.pdbx_description
1 polymer ?
#
loop_
_entity_poly.entity_id
_entity_poly.type
_entity_poly.pdbx_seq_one_letter_code
_entity_poly.pdbx_strand_id
1 'polypeptide(L)'
;MSSVHFNPGSDSKEVNGSVEKLEEAKVEIDDGKDKSAEPDTMYQHIRMTITPFVMSFGFRMFGVILIIVDIVLVIVDLSLMKRSRDVGNALETVSLIISLFFLTDVLLRVYVEGFKVYFSSRLNIIDACIVVITLVVTMIYTFSDLTGTSLIPRVVTFLRFLRIIILVRVFRLASQKKELEKVTRRMVSENKRRYQKDGFDLDLTYVTDRVIAMSFPSSGKQALYRNPIREVARFLDAKHEDHYRVYNLCSEKGYDPKFFHYRVERVFIDDHNVPSLEDMLKYTAGVREWMAADPNNIIAIHCKGGKGRTGTLVCTWLIDSDQFESAQDSLDYFGERRTDKSRSSKFQGVETPSQSRYVGYYEVMKTKFNRQLPPEQSLKIKSIRINSIAGVGKGNGSENHFPPLCSRCG
;
A
#
# COMPACT_ATOMS: atom_id res chain seq x y z
N MET A 1 -8.10 -20.55 -36.26
CA MET A 1 -8.08 -21.83 -35.52
C MET A 1 -6.64 -22.05 -35.07
N SER A 2 -6.30 -21.73 -33.83
CA SER A 2 -4.95 -21.98 -33.31
C SER A 2 -4.91 -23.38 -32.70
N SER A 3 -4.09 -24.23 -33.29
CA SER A 3 -3.75 -25.58 -32.83
C SER A 3 -2.96 -25.51 -31.54
N VAL A 4 -3.50 -26.13 -30.49
CA VAL A 4 -2.83 -26.37 -29.20
C VAL A 4 -1.82 -27.50 -29.41
N HIS A 5 -0.54 -27.24 -29.11
CA HIS A 5 0.46 -28.30 -29.04
C HIS A 5 0.21 -29.16 -27.80
N PHE A 6 -0.31 -30.36 -28.02
CA PHE A 6 -0.47 -31.42 -27.04
C PHE A 6 0.84 -32.22 -26.98
N ASN A 7 1.44 -32.34 -25.80
CA ASN A 7 2.60 -33.18 -25.57
C ASN A 7 2.19 -34.26 -24.54
N PRO A 8 1.79 -35.47 -24.99
CA PRO A 8 1.49 -36.54 -24.06
C PRO A 8 2.81 -37.05 -23.48
N GLY A 9 3.00 -36.87 -22.17
CA GLY A 9 4.01 -37.59 -21.43
C GLY A 9 3.86 -39.09 -21.69
N SER A 10 4.98 -39.76 -21.93
CA SER A 10 5.04 -41.19 -22.19
C SER A 10 4.57 -41.99 -20.97
N ASP A 11 3.45 -42.70 -21.10
CA ASP A 11 3.04 -43.73 -20.14
C ASP A 11 3.78 -45.04 -20.43
N SER A 12 4.52 -45.53 -19.44
CA SER A 12 4.81 -46.96 -19.31
C SER A 12 4.02 -47.52 -18.14
N LYS A 13 2.99 -48.29 -18.50
CA LYS A 13 2.11 -49.16 -17.71
C LYS A 13 2.73 -49.70 -16.42
N GLU A 14 1.99 -49.57 -15.32
CA GLU A 14 1.59 -50.72 -14.49
C GLU A 14 0.33 -50.41 -13.69
N VAL A 15 -0.53 -51.41 -13.62
CA VAL A 15 -1.93 -51.36 -13.19
C VAL A 15 -2.03 -51.54 -11.68
N ASN A 16 -2.68 -50.62 -10.95
CA ASN A 16 -3.69 -50.94 -9.94
C ASN A 16 -4.29 -49.69 -9.25
N GLY A 17 -5.58 -49.48 -9.49
CA GLY A 17 -6.58 -48.99 -8.54
C GLY A 17 -6.28 -47.76 -7.66
N SER A 18 -6.61 -46.57 -8.15
CA SER A 18 -7.39 -45.58 -7.39
C SER A 18 -7.97 -44.55 -8.36
N VAL A 19 -9.19 -44.07 -8.07
CA VAL A 19 -9.83 -43.01 -8.86
C VAL A 19 -9.00 -41.74 -8.70
N GLU A 20 -8.11 -41.48 -9.66
CA GLU A 20 -7.43 -40.20 -9.76
C GLU A 20 -8.48 -39.13 -10.07
N LYS A 21 -8.68 -38.24 -9.10
CA LYS A 21 -9.31 -36.94 -9.35
C LYS A 21 -8.55 -36.32 -10.52
N LEU A 22 -9.25 -36.02 -11.61
CA LEU A 22 -8.79 -35.04 -12.58
C LEU A 22 -8.40 -33.78 -11.81
N GLU A 23 -7.10 -33.52 -11.68
CA GLU A 23 -6.61 -32.23 -11.26
C GLU A 23 -7.03 -31.24 -12.36
N GLU A 24 -8.04 -30.41 -12.06
CA GLU A 24 -8.31 -29.22 -12.86
C GLU A 24 -7.00 -28.45 -13.00
N ALA A 25 -6.55 -28.23 -14.24
CA ALA A 25 -5.36 -27.47 -14.54
C ALA A 25 -5.47 -26.08 -13.89
N LYS A 26 -4.83 -25.91 -12.74
CA LYS A 26 -4.88 -24.68 -11.96
C LYS A 26 -3.98 -23.66 -12.64
N VAL A 27 -4.58 -22.74 -13.40
CA VAL A 27 -3.87 -21.60 -13.97
C VAL A 27 -3.39 -20.71 -12.81
N GLU A 28 -2.10 -20.79 -12.48
CA GLU A 28 -1.47 -19.94 -11.47
C GLU A 28 -1.16 -18.55 -12.08
N ILE A 29 -1.99 -17.57 -11.75
CA ILE A 29 -1.76 -16.15 -12.09
C ILE A 29 -0.79 -15.55 -11.07
N ASP A 30 0.20 -14.77 -11.53
CA ASP A 30 1.21 -14.16 -10.64
C ASP A 30 0.53 -13.23 -9.61
N ASP A 31 0.49 -13.70 -8.36
CA ASP A 31 -0.13 -12.98 -7.26
C ASP A 31 0.75 -11.86 -6.70
N GLY A 32 1.97 -11.73 -7.24
CA GLY A 32 2.94 -10.70 -6.90
C GLY A 32 3.58 -10.89 -5.53
N LYS A 33 3.48 -12.08 -4.92
CA LYS A 33 4.14 -12.42 -3.64
C LYS A 33 5.26 -13.43 -3.88
N ASP A 34 6.37 -13.29 -3.15
CA ASP A 34 7.40 -14.32 -3.12
C ASP A 34 6.87 -15.57 -2.40
N LYS A 35 6.92 -16.74 -3.06
CA LYS A 35 6.48 -18.04 -2.51
C LYS A 35 7.27 -18.49 -1.26
N SER A 36 8.29 -17.75 -0.83
CA SER A 36 9.17 -18.04 0.30
C SER A 36 8.74 -17.42 1.63
N ALA A 37 7.53 -16.85 1.74
CA ALA A 37 7.02 -16.35 3.01
C ALA A 37 6.63 -17.52 3.92
N GLU A 38 7.54 -17.89 4.83
CA GLU A 38 7.34 -18.90 5.87
C GLU A 38 6.06 -18.66 6.70
N PRO A 39 5.44 -19.73 7.24
CA PRO A 39 4.09 -19.67 7.82
C PRO A 39 3.98 -18.70 9.00
N ASP A 40 2.83 -18.05 9.05
CA ASP A 40 2.40 -17.05 10.05
C ASP A 40 2.44 -17.64 11.46
N THR A 41 3.45 -17.26 12.25
CA THR A 41 3.56 -17.62 13.67
C THR A 41 3.02 -16.47 14.54
N MET A 42 2.55 -16.78 15.75
CA MET A 42 2.14 -15.77 16.76
C MET A 42 3.20 -14.66 16.96
N TYR A 43 4.48 -15.03 16.81
CA TYR A 43 5.61 -14.12 16.78
C TYR A 43 5.52 -13.06 15.66
N GLN A 44 5.16 -13.45 14.44
CA GLN A 44 4.99 -12.53 13.32
C GLN A 44 3.82 -11.58 13.55
N HIS A 45 2.70 -12.05 14.12
CA HIS A 45 1.52 -11.23 14.40
C HIS A 45 1.81 -10.12 15.44
N ILE A 46 2.50 -10.47 16.53
CA ILE A 46 2.94 -9.52 17.55
C ILE A 46 3.95 -8.52 16.95
N ARG A 47 4.93 -9.02 16.19
CA ARG A 47 5.91 -8.18 15.49
C ARG A 47 5.24 -7.20 14.54
N MET A 48 4.25 -7.61 13.74
CA MET A 48 3.53 -6.75 12.82
C MET A 48 2.71 -5.66 13.53
N THR A 49 2.17 -5.96 14.71
CA THR A 49 1.43 -4.98 15.53
C THR A 49 2.35 -3.93 16.14
N ILE A 50 3.52 -4.33 16.64
CA ILE A 50 4.46 -3.45 17.34
C ILE A 50 5.32 -2.62 16.38
N THR A 51 5.67 -3.18 15.22
CA THR A 51 6.51 -2.52 14.19
C THR A 51 6.04 -1.09 13.83
N PRO A 52 4.77 -0.83 13.47
CA PRO A 52 4.32 0.51 13.10
C PRO A 52 4.43 1.52 14.26
N PHE A 53 4.27 1.06 15.50
CA PHE A 53 4.41 1.91 16.69
C PHE A 53 5.87 2.31 16.92
N VAL A 54 6.79 1.33 17.00
CA VAL A 54 8.23 1.57 17.23
C VAL A 54 8.85 2.37 16.08
N MET A 55 8.37 2.16 14.86
CA MET A 55 8.82 2.89 13.67
C MET A 55 8.11 4.23 13.46
N SER A 56 7.13 4.57 14.31
CA SER A 56 6.37 5.82 14.17
C SER A 56 7.25 7.05 14.41
N PHE A 57 6.96 8.13 13.70
CA PHE A 57 7.65 9.41 13.90
C PHE A 57 7.42 9.95 15.31
N GLY A 58 6.22 9.79 15.87
CA GLY A 58 5.87 10.25 17.21
C GLY A 58 6.71 9.59 18.31
N PHE A 59 6.82 8.26 18.29
CA PHE A 59 7.62 7.51 19.28
C PHE A 59 9.10 7.91 19.25
N ARG A 60 9.65 8.16 18.06
CA ARG A 60 11.04 8.64 17.89
C ARG A 60 11.24 10.06 18.40
N MET A 61 10.31 10.96 18.10
CA MET A 61 10.36 12.35 18.59
C MET A 61 10.25 12.40 20.12
N PHE A 62 9.43 11.54 20.71
CA PHE A 62 9.36 11.39 22.16
C PHE A 62 10.71 10.97 22.76
N GLY A 63 11.41 10.01 22.16
CA GLY A 63 12.76 9.63 22.56
C GLY A 63 13.76 10.80 22.49
N VAL A 64 13.71 11.63 21.45
CA VAL A 64 14.56 12.85 21.34
C VAL A 64 14.29 13.83 22.47
N ILE A 65 13.01 14.09 22.76
CA ILE A 65 12.60 15.00 23.83
C ILE A 65 13.16 14.50 25.17
N LEU A 66 13.08 13.18 25.43
CA LEU A 66 13.64 12.61 26.66
C LEU A 66 15.16 12.75 26.75
N ILE A 67 15.90 12.65 25.65
CA ILE A 67 17.35 12.93 25.64
C ILE A 67 17.61 14.39 26.02
N ILE A 68 16.85 15.34 25.45
CA ILE A 68 17.00 16.76 25.75
C ILE A 68 16.68 17.03 27.23
N VAL A 69 15.58 16.46 27.74
CA VAL A 69 15.21 16.58 29.16
C VAL A 69 16.33 16.02 30.04
N ASP A 70 16.88 14.85 29.72
CA ASP A 70 17.98 14.25 30.48
C ASP A 70 19.24 15.12 30.50
N ILE A 71 19.60 15.73 29.36
CA ILE A 71 20.71 16.70 29.28
C ILE A 71 20.42 17.93 30.15
N VAL A 72 19.20 18.45 30.12
CA VAL A 72 18.79 19.59 30.97
C VAL A 72 18.88 19.22 32.45
N LEU A 73 18.42 18.02 32.83
CA LEU A 73 18.51 17.53 34.21
C LEU A 73 19.97 17.45 34.67
N VAL A 74 20.90 17.03 33.80
CA VAL A 74 22.35 17.05 34.09
C VAL A 74 22.85 18.47 34.32
N ILE A 75 22.48 19.41 33.46
CA ILE A 75 22.91 20.81 33.60
C ILE A 75 22.39 21.40 34.91
N VAL A 76 21.13 21.12 35.25
CA VAL A 76 20.52 21.56 36.51
C VAL A 76 21.26 20.94 37.71
N ASP A 77 21.52 19.63 37.69
CA ASP A 77 22.26 18.92 38.75
C ASP A 77 23.68 19.48 38.94
N LEU A 78 24.37 19.85 37.85
CA LEU A 78 25.70 20.49 37.90
C LEU A 78 25.66 21.95 38.39
N SER A 79 24.55 22.67 38.16
CA SER A 79 24.41 24.08 38.52
C SER A 79 24.04 24.31 39.99
N LEU A 80 23.49 23.29 40.67
CA LEU A 80 23.03 23.39 42.05
C LEU A 80 24.19 23.11 43.03
N MET A 81 24.93 24.17 43.39
CA MET A 81 26.10 24.11 44.29
C MET A 81 25.77 23.68 45.74
N LYS A 82 24.49 23.73 46.14
CA LYS A 82 23.96 23.25 47.42
C LYS A 82 22.63 22.54 47.18
N ARG A 83 22.68 21.21 47.06
CA ARG A 83 21.52 20.35 46.79
C ARG A 83 20.86 19.93 48.11
N SER A 84 19.55 20.14 48.24
CA SER A 84 18.77 19.47 49.29
C SER A 84 18.64 17.98 48.96
N ARG A 85 18.61 17.13 49.98
CA ARG A 85 18.50 15.65 49.82
C ARG A 85 17.29 15.27 48.94
N ASP A 86 16.17 15.97 49.12
CA ASP A 86 14.92 15.67 48.42
C ASP A 86 14.96 15.99 46.92
N VAL A 87 15.47 17.17 46.55
CA VAL A 87 15.63 17.56 45.13
C VAL A 87 16.56 16.59 44.43
N GLY A 88 17.54 16.11 45.17
CA GLY A 88 18.47 15.12 44.68
C GLY A 88 17.92 13.77 44.32
N ASN A 89 17.23 13.17 45.28
CA ASN A 89 16.60 11.87 45.10
C ASN A 89 15.56 11.93 43.97
N ALA A 90 14.87 13.07 43.80
CA ALA A 90 13.95 13.29 42.70
C ALA A 90 14.66 13.28 41.33
N LEU A 91 15.78 13.99 41.18
CA LEU A 91 16.56 14.02 39.92
C LEU A 91 17.09 12.63 39.55
N GLU A 92 17.56 11.86 40.53
CA GLU A 92 18.06 10.49 40.33
C GLU A 92 16.94 9.53 39.91
N THR A 93 15.78 9.61 40.56
CA THR A 93 14.59 8.82 40.22
C THR A 93 14.15 9.09 38.79
N VAL A 94 14.08 10.36 38.38
CA VAL A 94 13.71 10.74 37.01
C VAL A 94 14.75 10.22 36.00
N SER A 95 16.05 10.33 36.30
CA SER A 95 17.11 9.82 35.42
C SER A 95 17.07 8.28 35.27
N LEU A 96 16.70 7.55 36.34
CA LEU A 96 16.49 6.10 36.29
C LEU A 96 15.29 5.73 35.40
N ILE A 97 14.16 6.44 35.52
CA ILE A 97 12.98 6.23 34.67
C ILE A 97 13.33 6.44 33.19
N ILE A 98 14.06 7.52 32.88
CA ILE A 98 14.51 7.81 31.50
C ILE A 98 15.44 6.70 30.98
N SER A 99 16.34 6.19 31.83
CA SER A 99 17.26 5.11 31.45
C SER A 99 16.53 3.79 31.16
N LEU A 100 15.51 3.45 31.95
CA LEU A 100 14.64 2.29 31.72
C LEU A 100 13.83 2.42 30.43
N PHE A 101 13.38 3.63 30.09
CA PHE A 101 12.72 3.89 28.80
C PHE A 101 13.65 3.57 27.63
N PHE A 102 14.91 4.05 27.66
CA PHE A 102 15.87 3.76 26.57
C PHE A 102 16.23 2.28 26.47
N LEU A 103 16.33 1.58 27.61
CA LEU A 103 16.50 0.12 27.59
C LEU A 103 15.33 -0.55 26.87
N THR A 104 14.10 -0.15 27.21
CA THR A 104 12.89 -0.69 26.59
C THR A 104 12.83 -0.40 25.09
N ASP A 105 13.19 0.82 24.67
CA ASP A 105 13.29 1.20 23.25
C ASP A 105 14.31 0.33 22.50
N VAL A 106 15.51 0.12 23.05
CA VAL A 106 16.52 -0.77 22.45
C VAL A 106 16.02 -2.20 22.33
N LEU A 107 15.40 -2.76 23.38
CA LEU A 107 14.85 -4.12 23.37
C LEU A 107 13.73 -4.28 22.33
N LEU A 108 12.81 -3.31 22.26
CA LEU A 108 11.75 -3.29 21.25
C LEU A 108 12.32 -3.25 19.84
N ARG A 109 13.40 -2.48 19.59
CA ARG A 109 14.05 -2.43 18.28
C ARG A 109 14.79 -3.72 17.94
N VAL A 110 15.48 -4.35 18.90
CA VAL A 110 16.10 -5.67 18.70
C VAL A 110 15.05 -6.71 18.35
N TYR A 111 13.87 -6.64 19.00
CA TYR A 111 12.74 -7.53 18.70
C TYR A 111 12.15 -7.29 17.30
N VAL A 112 11.95 -6.02 16.90
CA VAL A 112 11.36 -5.65 15.61
C VAL A 112 12.33 -5.87 14.43
N GLU A 113 13.58 -5.43 14.55
CA GLU A 113 14.60 -5.55 13.50
C GLU A 113 15.15 -6.99 13.40
N GLY A 114 15.13 -7.72 14.52
CA GLY A 114 15.71 -9.05 14.66
C GLY A 114 17.17 -9.00 15.12
N PHE A 115 17.55 -9.91 16.02
CA PHE A 115 18.84 -9.87 16.73
C PHE A 115 20.05 -9.74 15.79
N LYS A 116 20.17 -10.64 14.79
CA LYS A 116 21.29 -10.64 13.85
C LYS A 116 21.39 -9.35 13.02
N VAL A 117 20.26 -8.83 12.56
CA VAL A 117 20.20 -7.63 11.72
C VAL A 117 20.54 -6.39 12.54
N TYR A 118 19.96 -6.27 13.73
CA TYR A 118 20.19 -5.14 14.63
C TYR A 118 21.68 -4.99 14.96
N PHE A 119 22.34 -6.08 15.36
CA PHE A 119 23.76 -6.09 15.75
C PHE A 119 24.73 -6.16 14.55
N SER A 120 24.25 -6.15 13.31
CA SER A 120 25.13 -6.00 12.13
C SER A 120 25.59 -4.55 11.92
N SER A 121 24.84 -3.57 12.45
CA SER A 121 25.16 -2.15 12.34
C SER A 121 26.05 -1.69 13.50
N ARG A 122 27.27 -1.22 13.20
CA ARG A 122 28.22 -0.71 14.20
C ARG A 122 27.61 0.35 15.14
N LEU A 123 26.69 1.17 14.64
CA LEU A 123 26.06 2.24 15.43
C LEU A 123 24.97 1.71 16.36
N ASN A 124 24.24 0.68 15.95
CA ASN A 124 23.24 0.04 16.79
C ASN A 124 23.90 -0.68 17.96
N ILE A 125 25.07 -1.29 17.72
CA ILE A 125 25.91 -1.87 18.77
C ILE A 125 26.32 -0.77 19.77
N ILE A 126 26.87 0.35 19.28
CA ILE A 126 27.30 1.47 20.13
C ILE A 126 26.12 2.02 20.96
N ASP A 127 24.95 2.20 20.35
CA ASP A 127 23.75 2.69 21.04
C ASP A 127 23.30 1.73 22.16
N ALA A 128 23.19 0.44 21.86
CA ALA A 128 22.86 -0.57 22.86
C ALA A 128 23.88 -0.61 24.00
N CYS A 129 25.18 -0.50 23.71
CA CYS A 129 26.23 -0.42 24.72
C CYS A 129 26.07 0.83 25.60
N ILE A 130 25.83 2.01 25.01
CA ILE A 130 25.64 3.26 25.78
C ILE A 130 24.44 3.13 26.72
N VAL A 131 23.31 2.60 26.24
CA VAL A 131 22.10 2.42 27.05
C VAL A 131 22.35 1.46 28.22
N VAL A 132 23.00 0.32 27.97
CA VAL A 132 23.31 -0.66 29.02
C VAL A 132 24.32 -0.11 30.04
N ILE A 133 25.42 0.49 29.56
CA ILE A 133 26.45 1.05 30.44
C ILE A 133 25.88 2.19 31.30
N THR A 134 25.08 3.09 30.71
CA THR A 134 24.46 4.20 31.46
C THR A 134 23.46 3.70 32.50
N LEU A 135 22.68 2.66 32.20
CA LEU A 135 21.77 2.06 33.17
C LEU A 135 22.52 1.41 34.34
N VAL A 136 23.55 0.61 34.05
CA VAL A 136 24.36 -0.06 35.08
C VAL A 136 25.02 0.97 35.99
N VAL A 137 25.61 2.01 35.42
CA VAL A 137 26.25 3.10 36.17
C VAL A 137 25.23 3.86 37.02
N THR A 138 24.04 4.13 36.48
CA THR A 138 22.95 4.79 37.22
C THR A 138 22.46 3.91 38.37
N MET A 139 22.28 2.61 38.14
CA MET A 139 21.86 1.64 39.15
C MET A 139 22.89 1.50 40.27
N ILE A 140 24.18 1.41 39.92
CA ILE A 140 25.26 1.37 40.92
C ILE A 140 25.20 2.63 41.80
N TYR A 141 25.03 3.81 41.21
CA TYR A 141 24.97 5.06 41.96
C TYR A 141 23.70 5.17 42.84
N THR A 142 22.54 4.70 42.40
CA THR A 142 21.30 4.76 43.19
C THR A 142 21.24 3.75 44.33
N PHE A 143 21.89 2.59 44.19
CA PHE A 143 21.82 1.51 45.18
C PHE A 143 23.07 1.38 46.06
N SER A 144 24.20 1.94 45.65
CA SER A 144 25.44 1.90 46.41
C SER A 144 25.57 3.17 47.24
N ASP A 145 25.24 3.08 48.53
CA ASP A 145 25.58 4.09 49.56
C ASP A 145 27.11 4.11 49.85
N LEU A 146 27.94 3.69 48.88
CA LEU A 146 29.37 3.51 49.03
C LEU A 146 30.10 4.86 48.98
N THR A 147 30.33 5.34 50.19
CA THR A 147 31.45 6.20 50.59
C THR A 147 32.71 5.93 49.76
N GLY A 148 33.08 6.92 48.93
CA GLY A 148 34.45 7.07 48.44
C GLY A 148 34.72 6.48 47.06
N THR A 149 34.47 7.26 46.01
CA THR A 149 35.42 7.45 44.90
C THR A 149 35.03 8.71 44.13
N SER A 150 35.89 9.72 44.15
CA SER A 150 35.70 11.03 43.49
C SER A 150 35.61 10.98 41.96
N LEU A 151 35.68 9.79 41.36
CA LEU A 151 35.65 9.55 39.92
C LEU A 151 34.27 9.15 39.40
N ILE A 152 33.39 8.60 40.24
CA ILE A 152 32.06 8.10 39.81
C ILE A 152 31.17 9.22 39.25
N PRO A 153 31.04 10.41 39.88
CA PRO A 153 30.21 11.49 39.34
C PRO A 153 30.67 11.95 37.96
N ARG A 154 32.00 12.04 37.74
CA ARG A 154 32.58 12.46 36.46
C ARG A 154 32.29 11.46 35.34
N VAL A 155 32.35 10.16 35.63
CA VAL A 155 32.05 9.09 34.66
C VAL A 155 30.56 9.08 34.31
N VAL A 156 29.67 9.21 35.30
CA VAL A 156 28.21 9.29 35.07
C VAL A 156 27.87 10.48 34.17
N THR A 157 28.41 11.66 34.48
CA THR A 157 28.21 12.88 33.68
C THR A 157 28.73 12.71 32.26
N PHE A 158 29.92 12.12 32.08
CA PHE A 158 30.50 11.85 30.76
C PHE A 158 29.65 10.88 29.92
N LEU A 159 29.19 9.78 30.52
CA LEU A 159 28.33 8.79 29.85
C LEU A 159 26.96 9.38 29.46
N ARG A 160 26.42 10.32 30.24
CA ARG A 160 25.21 11.05 29.88
C ARG A 160 25.42 11.95 28.66
N PHE A 161 26.59 12.58 28.50
CA PHE A 161 26.90 13.32 27.27
C PHE A 161 27.00 12.41 26.05
N LEU A 162 27.42 11.15 26.20
CA LEU A 162 27.41 10.17 25.09
C LEU A 162 25.99 9.86 24.59
N ARG A 163 24.93 10.21 25.34
CA ARG A 163 23.53 10.10 24.85
C ARG A 163 23.27 10.99 23.63
N ILE A 164 24.09 12.02 23.36
CA ILE A 164 24.01 12.80 22.12
C ILE A 164 24.29 11.94 20.87
N ILE A 165 25.04 10.84 21.00
CA ILE A 165 25.28 9.88 19.91
C ILE A 165 23.97 9.17 19.51
N ILE A 166 23.03 9.00 20.45
CA ILE A 166 21.69 8.45 20.20
C ILE A 166 20.90 9.41 19.30
N LEU A 167 21.10 10.73 19.42
CA LEU A 167 20.50 11.72 18.51
C LEU A 167 21.06 11.59 17.08
N VAL A 168 22.35 11.27 16.93
CA VAL A 168 22.95 10.99 15.60
C VAL A 168 22.26 9.80 14.92
N ARG A 169 21.74 8.83 15.68
CA ARG A 169 20.91 7.74 15.14
C ARG A 169 19.57 8.25 14.60
N VAL A 170 18.90 9.17 15.31
CA VAL A 170 17.65 9.81 14.85
C VAL A 170 17.86 10.58 13.54
N PHE A 171 18.94 11.34 13.43
CA PHE A 171 19.29 12.06 12.20
C PHE A 171 19.70 11.14 11.05
N ARG A 172 20.38 10.01 11.31
CA ARG A 172 20.64 8.98 10.28
C ARG A 172 19.37 8.25 9.83
N LEU A 173 18.37 8.09 10.69
CA LEU A 173 17.05 7.57 10.28
C LEU A 173 16.22 8.57 9.47
N ALA A 174 16.43 9.88 9.64
CA ALA A 174 15.88 10.87 8.70
C ALA A 174 16.47 10.69 7.27
N SER A 175 17.65 10.08 7.15
CA SER A 175 18.22 9.62 5.87
C SER A 175 17.59 8.31 5.35
N GLN A 176 16.72 7.62 6.12
CA GLN A 176 15.90 6.51 5.65
C GLN A 176 14.61 6.98 4.96
N LYS A 177 14.67 8.06 4.17
CA LYS A 177 13.55 8.52 3.32
C LYS A 177 12.86 7.35 2.61
N LYS A 178 13.63 6.38 2.11
CA LYS A 178 13.13 5.19 1.42
C LYS A 178 12.20 4.31 2.25
N GLU A 179 12.46 4.12 3.54
CA GLU A 179 11.59 3.29 4.40
C GLU A 179 10.30 4.03 4.79
N LEU A 180 10.40 5.34 5.06
CA LEU A 180 9.21 6.17 5.29
C LEU A 180 8.33 6.26 4.03
N GLU A 181 8.93 6.35 2.84
CA GLU A 181 8.20 6.28 1.56
C GLU A 181 7.46 4.95 1.41
N LYS A 182 8.12 3.81 1.66
CA LYS A 182 7.49 2.49 1.61
C LYS A 182 6.29 2.38 2.56
N VAL A 183 6.46 2.80 3.82
CA VAL A 183 5.37 2.79 4.81
C VAL A 183 4.23 3.70 4.37
N THR A 184 4.52 4.90 3.87
CA THR A 184 3.49 5.84 3.40
C THR A 184 2.71 5.29 2.20
N ARG A 185 3.40 4.67 1.24
CA ARG A 185 2.77 4.00 0.09
C ARG A 185 1.85 2.86 0.54
N ARG A 186 2.28 2.06 1.51
CA ARG A 186 1.49 0.94 2.06
C ARG A 186 0.22 1.43 2.77
N MET A 187 0.30 2.55 3.50
CA MET A 187 -0.89 3.15 4.12
C MET A 187 -1.89 3.64 3.07
N VAL A 188 -1.44 4.32 2.02
CA VAL A 188 -2.33 4.85 0.96
C VAL A 188 -2.95 3.74 0.10
N SER A 189 -2.29 2.60 -0.04
CA SER A 189 -2.87 1.47 -0.75
C SER A 189 -3.90 0.68 0.06
N GLU A 190 -4.07 0.94 1.36
CA GLU A 190 -4.97 0.18 2.23
C GLU A 190 -4.71 -1.35 2.12
N ASN A 191 -5.76 -2.17 1.92
CA ASN A 191 -5.71 -3.61 1.68
C ASN A 191 -5.80 -3.97 0.18
N LYS A 192 -5.40 -3.07 -0.72
CA LYS A 192 -5.24 -3.40 -2.14
C LYS A 192 -4.08 -4.38 -2.33
N ARG A 193 -4.25 -5.36 -3.22
CA ARG A 193 -3.17 -6.28 -3.60
C ARG A 193 -2.03 -5.48 -4.25
N ARG A 194 -0.82 -5.64 -3.71
CA ARG A 194 0.40 -4.98 -4.20
C ARG A 194 1.30 -6.02 -4.84
N TYR A 195 2.05 -5.61 -5.86
CA TYR A 195 3.13 -6.41 -6.43
C TYR A 195 4.39 -6.19 -5.60
N GLN A 196 4.88 -7.25 -4.96
CA GLN A 196 6.01 -7.26 -4.02
C GLN A 196 7.00 -8.39 -4.35
N LYS A 197 7.47 -8.41 -5.59
CA LYS A 197 8.34 -9.45 -6.14
C LYS A 197 9.40 -8.82 -7.04
N ASP A 198 10.53 -9.49 -7.24
CA ASP A 198 11.64 -9.07 -8.13
C ASP A 198 12.16 -7.65 -7.87
N GLY A 199 12.17 -7.23 -6.60
CA GLY A 199 12.63 -5.90 -6.19
C GLY A 199 11.66 -4.76 -6.51
N PHE A 200 10.40 -5.07 -6.84
CA PHE A 200 9.33 -4.07 -7.00
C PHE A 200 8.41 -4.06 -5.79
N ASP A 201 7.93 -2.88 -5.36
CA ASP A 201 6.84 -2.71 -4.38
C ASP A 201 5.85 -1.67 -4.95
N LEU A 202 4.90 -2.15 -5.77
CA LEU A 202 3.98 -1.31 -6.53
C LEU A 202 2.53 -1.64 -6.17
N ASP A 203 1.69 -0.60 -6.10
CA ASP A 203 0.24 -0.75 -6.06
C ASP A 203 -0.27 -1.11 -7.47
N LEU A 204 -0.06 -2.38 -7.82
CA LEU A 204 -0.23 -2.99 -9.13
C LEU A 204 -0.71 -4.42 -8.91
N THR A 205 -1.66 -4.87 -9.72
CA THR A 205 -2.24 -6.21 -9.64
C THR A 205 -2.44 -6.75 -11.04
N TYR A 206 -1.95 -7.96 -11.30
CA TYR A 206 -2.40 -8.75 -12.45
C TYR A 206 -3.82 -9.23 -12.15
N VAL A 207 -4.78 -8.66 -12.88
CA VAL A 207 -6.17 -9.15 -12.85
C VAL A 207 -6.22 -10.46 -13.61
N THR A 208 -5.57 -10.51 -14.77
CA THR A 208 -5.20 -11.70 -15.53
C THR A 208 -3.75 -11.57 -15.98
N ASP A 209 -3.18 -12.58 -16.63
CA ASP A 209 -1.79 -12.55 -17.10
C ASP A 209 -1.50 -11.39 -18.07
N ARG A 210 -2.53 -10.93 -18.79
CA ARG A 210 -2.41 -9.86 -19.80
C ARG A 210 -3.17 -8.57 -19.45
N VAL A 211 -3.76 -8.49 -18.26
CA VAL A 211 -4.54 -7.31 -17.81
C VAL A 211 -4.07 -6.89 -16.43
N ILE A 212 -3.46 -5.71 -16.36
CA ILE A 212 -2.95 -5.11 -15.13
C ILE A 212 -3.88 -3.97 -14.68
N ALA A 213 -4.22 -3.96 -13.40
CA ALA A 213 -4.84 -2.83 -12.72
C ALA A 213 -3.85 -2.19 -11.74
N MET A 214 -3.65 -0.88 -11.82
CA MET A 214 -2.70 -0.18 -10.94
C MET A 214 -3.22 1.19 -10.47
N SER A 215 -2.56 1.74 -9.45
CA SER A 215 -2.76 3.13 -9.05
C SER A 215 -1.96 4.11 -9.90
N PHE A 216 -2.32 5.40 -9.83
CA PHE A 216 -1.71 6.46 -10.63
C PHE A 216 -0.18 6.51 -10.51
N PRO A 217 0.56 6.44 -11.62
CA PRO A 217 2.01 6.63 -11.63
C PRO A 217 2.33 8.12 -11.43
N SER A 218 3.00 8.45 -10.33
CA SER A 218 3.22 9.83 -9.91
C SER A 218 4.70 10.24 -9.98
N SER A 219 4.91 11.56 -10.10
CA SER A 219 6.22 12.20 -10.06
C SER A 219 6.32 13.19 -8.88
N GLY A 220 7.52 13.68 -8.61
CA GLY A 220 7.78 14.68 -7.57
C GLY A 220 7.35 14.21 -6.17
N LYS A 221 6.78 15.13 -5.37
CA LYS A 221 6.37 14.85 -3.98
C LYS A 221 5.28 13.80 -3.86
N GLN A 222 4.47 13.58 -4.90
CA GLN A 222 3.40 12.57 -4.89
C GLN A 222 3.95 11.14 -5.02
N ALA A 223 5.19 10.96 -5.48
CA ALA A 223 5.86 9.66 -5.51
C ALA A 223 6.22 9.13 -4.11
N LEU A 224 6.17 9.99 -3.08
CA LEU A 224 6.41 9.57 -1.70
C LEU A 224 5.32 8.62 -1.17
N TYR A 225 4.09 8.73 -1.69
CA TYR A 225 2.93 7.98 -1.20
C TYR A 225 2.13 7.27 -2.29
N ARG A 226 2.56 7.36 -3.56
CA ARG A 226 2.02 6.59 -4.70
C ARG A 226 3.14 5.90 -5.47
N ASN A 227 2.77 5.13 -6.49
CA ASN A 227 3.70 4.46 -7.39
C ASN A 227 4.60 5.50 -8.09
N PRO A 228 5.94 5.47 -7.89
CA PRO A 228 6.84 6.31 -8.64
C PRO A 228 6.77 5.96 -10.13
N ILE A 229 6.51 6.93 -11.00
CA ILE A 229 6.33 6.69 -12.45
C ILE A 229 7.53 5.97 -13.08
N ARG A 230 8.75 6.30 -12.64
CA ARG A 230 9.98 5.63 -13.11
C ARG A 230 10.05 4.16 -12.71
N GLU A 231 9.53 3.80 -11.54
CA GLU A 231 9.49 2.39 -11.10
C GLU A 231 8.40 1.61 -11.86
N VAL A 232 7.27 2.26 -12.19
CA VAL A 232 6.24 1.63 -13.03
C VAL A 232 6.76 1.42 -14.46
N ALA A 233 7.46 2.41 -15.03
CA ALA A 233 8.11 2.27 -16.33
C ALA A 233 9.15 1.14 -16.31
N ARG A 234 10.05 1.13 -15.30
CA ARG A 234 11.03 0.05 -15.09
C ARG A 234 10.38 -1.32 -14.98
N PHE A 235 9.23 -1.41 -14.30
CA PHE A 235 8.49 -2.65 -14.16
C PHE A 235 7.95 -3.14 -15.52
N LEU A 236 7.26 -2.26 -16.25
CA LEU A 236 6.66 -2.61 -17.53
C LEU A 236 7.73 -2.92 -18.59
N ASP A 237 8.82 -2.16 -18.64
CA ASP A 237 9.93 -2.43 -19.56
C ASP A 237 10.65 -3.74 -19.20
N ALA A 238 10.86 -4.04 -17.92
CA ALA A 238 11.54 -5.28 -17.52
C ALA A 238 10.69 -6.55 -17.68
N LYS A 239 9.35 -6.44 -17.60
CA LYS A 239 8.44 -7.60 -17.62
C LYS A 239 7.73 -7.79 -18.96
N HIS A 240 7.52 -6.71 -19.71
CA HIS A 240 6.68 -6.65 -20.91
C HIS A 240 7.30 -5.74 -21.96
N GLU A 241 8.62 -5.81 -22.15
CA GLU A 241 9.35 -4.96 -23.11
C GLU A 241 8.62 -4.92 -24.46
N ASP A 242 8.31 -3.70 -24.93
CA ASP A 242 7.56 -3.43 -26.16
C ASP A 242 6.15 -4.02 -26.31
N HIS A 243 5.68 -4.78 -25.33
CA HIS A 243 4.41 -5.49 -25.31
C HIS A 243 3.40 -4.93 -24.32
N TYR A 244 3.48 -3.66 -23.93
CA TYR A 244 2.46 -3.03 -23.07
C TYR A 244 1.83 -1.77 -23.65
N ARG A 245 0.55 -1.55 -23.33
CA ARG A 245 -0.13 -0.26 -23.51
C ARG A 245 -0.76 0.20 -22.20
N VAL A 246 -0.55 1.48 -21.85
CA VAL A 246 -1.06 2.08 -20.61
C VAL A 246 -2.33 2.88 -20.88
N TYR A 247 -3.38 2.65 -20.10
CA TYR A 247 -4.63 3.41 -20.16
C TYR A 247 -4.77 4.30 -18.92
N ASN A 248 -4.70 5.62 -19.13
CA ASN A 248 -4.91 6.63 -18.09
C ASN A 248 -6.37 7.10 -18.09
N LEU A 249 -7.10 6.75 -17.03
CA LEU A 249 -8.51 7.03 -16.88
C LEU A 249 -8.83 8.37 -16.19
N CYS A 250 -7.81 9.13 -15.82
CA CYS A 250 -7.99 10.39 -15.11
C CYS A 250 -8.33 11.53 -16.07
N SER A 251 -9.50 12.14 -15.90
CA SER A 251 -9.79 13.45 -16.50
C SER A 251 -8.93 14.54 -15.88
N GLU A 252 -8.73 14.45 -14.56
CA GLU A 252 -8.12 15.48 -13.72
C GLU A 252 -6.58 15.50 -13.77
N LYS A 253 -5.95 14.44 -14.29
CA LYS A 253 -4.51 14.22 -14.18
C LYS A 253 -3.90 13.53 -15.39
N GLY A 254 -2.71 14.00 -15.76
CA GLY A 254 -1.83 13.38 -16.74
C GLY A 254 -0.37 13.39 -16.27
N TYR A 255 0.50 12.85 -17.10
CA TYR A 255 1.96 12.83 -16.96
C TYR A 255 2.58 12.80 -18.36
N ASP A 256 3.88 13.04 -18.45
CA ASP A 256 4.59 12.97 -19.73
C ASP A 256 4.55 11.53 -20.29
N PRO A 257 3.95 11.29 -21.47
CA PRO A 257 3.85 9.94 -22.04
C PRO A 257 5.22 9.36 -22.44
N LYS A 258 6.28 10.18 -22.51
CA LYS A 258 7.65 9.71 -22.76
C LYS A 258 8.14 8.66 -21.77
N PHE A 259 7.65 8.69 -20.52
CA PHE A 259 8.00 7.67 -19.52
C PHE A 259 7.61 6.25 -19.95
N PHE A 260 6.67 6.11 -20.87
CA PHE A 260 6.12 4.84 -21.33
C PHE A 260 6.25 4.70 -22.86
N HIS A 261 7.29 5.32 -23.45
CA HIS A 261 7.58 5.24 -24.89
C HIS A 261 6.38 5.63 -25.77
N TYR A 262 5.58 6.61 -25.31
CA TYR A 262 4.34 7.05 -25.98
C TYR A 262 3.25 5.98 -26.13
N ARG A 263 3.36 4.84 -25.44
CA ARG A 263 2.34 3.78 -25.38
C ARG A 263 1.25 4.08 -24.35
N VAL A 264 0.75 5.31 -24.33
CA VAL A 264 -0.26 5.77 -23.36
C VAL A 264 -1.49 6.29 -24.09
N GLU A 265 -2.65 5.73 -23.76
CA GLU A 265 -3.95 6.18 -24.24
C GLU A 265 -4.76 6.77 -23.07
N ARG A 266 -5.58 7.79 -23.35
CA ARG A 266 -6.38 8.47 -22.32
C ARG A 266 -7.86 8.27 -22.56
N VAL A 267 -8.57 7.89 -21.49
CA VAL A 267 -10.04 7.89 -21.44
C VAL A 267 -10.44 8.83 -20.31
N PHE A 268 -11.12 9.92 -20.63
CA PHE A 268 -11.40 10.98 -19.65
C PHE A 268 -12.62 10.61 -18.80
N ILE A 269 -12.39 10.10 -17.59
CA ILE A 269 -13.46 9.74 -16.65
C ILE A 269 -13.28 10.52 -15.36
N ASP A 270 -14.29 11.30 -14.98
CA ASP A 270 -14.30 12.05 -13.73
C ASP A 270 -14.29 11.12 -12.52
N ASP A 271 -13.71 11.58 -11.41
CA ASP A 271 -13.61 10.79 -10.18
C ASP A 271 -15.02 10.40 -9.69
N HIS A 272 -15.20 9.12 -9.33
CA HIS A 272 -16.49 8.52 -8.95
C HIS A 272 -17.61 8.57 -10.00
N ASN A 273 -17.28 8.89 -11.26
CA ASN A 273 -18.22 8.87 -12.38
C ASN A 273 -17.93 7.69 -13.33
N VAL A 274 -18.59 7.70 -14.48
CA VAL A 274 -18.59 6.66 -15.52
C VAL A 274 -18.19 7.25 -16.88
N PRO A 275 -17.55 6.46 -17.77
CA PRO A 275 -17.34 6.88 -19.16
C PRO A 275 -18.67 6.95 -19.92
N SER A 276 -18.71 7.64 -21.05
CA SER A 276 -19.85 7.49 -21.97
C SER A 276 -19.86 6.09 -22.60
N LEU A 277 -21.03 5.60 -23.03
CA LEU A 277 -21.11 4.30 -23.72
C LEU A 277 -20.29 4.28 -25.01
N GLU A 278 -20.21 5.43 -25.70
CA GLU A 278 -19.40 5.61 -26.89
C GLU A 278 -17.90 5.47 -26.59
N ASP A 279 -17.43 6.08 -25.49
CA ASP A 279 -16.03 5.95 -25.06
C ASP A 279 -15.69 4.53 -24.64
N MET A 280 -16.63 3.79 -24.05
CA MET A 280 -16.43 2.38 -23.72
C MET A 280 -16.21 1.53 -24.98
N LEU A 281 -17.00 1.76 -26.05
CA LEU A 281 -16.85 1.07 -27.33
C LEU A 281 -15.54 1.43 -28.04
N LYS A 282 -15.16 2.71 -28.02
CA LYS A 282 -13.86 3.16 -28.57
C LYS A 282 -12.70 2.50 -27.84
N TYR A 283 -12.75 2.51 -26.51
CA TYR A 283 -11.76 1.86 -25.67
C TYR A 283 -11.61 0.37 -25.99
N THR A 284 -12.71 -0.40 -26.02
CA THR A 284 -12.61 -1.85 -26.28
C THR A 284 -12.20 -2.19 -27.70
N ALA A 285 -12.57 -1.37 -28.70
CA ALA A 285 -12.08 -1.52 -30.06
C ALA A 285 -10.55 -1.36 -30.12
N GLY A 286 -10.01 -0.30 -29.49
CA GLY A 286 -8.56 -0.06 -29.44
C GLY A 286 -7.80 -1.13 -28.66
N VAL A 287 -8.36 -1.59 -27.53
CA VAL A 287 -7.77 -2.69 -26.76
C VAL A 287 -7.75 -3.98 -27.58
N ARG A 288 -8.83 -4.30 -28.30
CA ARG A 288 -8.89 -5.50 -29.14
C ARG A 288 -7.85 -5.50 -30.24
N GLU A 289 -7.71 -4.38 -30.94
CA GLU A 289 -6.68 -4.22 -31.97
C GLU A 289 -5.29 -4.46 -31.38
N TRP A 290 -4.98 -3.82 -30.23
CA TRP A 290 -3.72 -4.00 -29.54
C TRP A 290 -3.47 -5.45 -29.11
N MET A 291 -4.46 -6.08 -28.47
CA MET A 291 -4.34 -7.43 -27.93
C MET A 291 -4.28 -8.51 -29.01
N ALA A 292 -4.85 -8.24 -30.19
CA ALA A 292 -4.79 -9.12 -31.36
C ALA A 292 -3.48 -9.00 -32.15
N ALA A 293 -2.78 -7.86 -32.05
CA ALA A 293 -1.54 -7.63 -32.78
C ALA A 293 -0.39 -8.55 -32.34
N ASP A 294 -0.35 -8.94 -31.06
CA ASP A 294 0.65 -9.87 -30.52
C ASP A 294 0.09 -10.63 -29.30
N PRO A 295 0.33 -11.96 -29.17
CA PRO A 295 -0.12 -12.75 -28.02
C PRO A 295 0.54 -12.34 -26.69
N ASN A 296 1.71 -11.69 -26.73
CA ASN A 296 2.41 -11.17 -25.54
C ASN A 296 1.90 -9.80 -25.12
N ASN A 297 1.12 -9.11 -25.95
CA ASN A 297 0.63 -7.77 -25.63
C ASN A 297 -0.24 -7.78 -24.37
N ILE A 298 0.03 -6.86 -23.45
CA ILE A 298 -0.74 -6.63 -22.23
C ILE A 298 -1.27 -5.20 -22.19
N ILE A 299 -2.28 -4.98 -21.36
CA ILE A 299 -2.78 -3.64 -21.02
C ILE A 299 -2.61 -3.34 -19.54
N ALA A 300 -2.17 -2.12 -19.23
CA ALA A 300 -2.06 -1.62 -17.87
C ALA A 300 -3.01 -0.42 -17.67
N ILE A 301 -4.09 -0.65 -16.92
CA ILE A 301 -5.17 0.31 -16.75
C ILE A 301 -5.07 0.94 -15.37
N HIS A 302 -5.15 2.27 -15.30
CA HIS A 302 -5.06 2.98 -14.03
C HIS A 302 -5.98 4.20 -13.97
N CYS A 303 -6.40 4.52 -12.75
CA CYS A 303 -7.03 5.80 -12.42
C CYS A 303 -6.25 6.43 -11.26
N LYS A 304 -6.90 7.25 -10.44
CA LYS A 304 -6.29 7.80 -9.23
C LYS A 304 -5.99 6.69 -8.20
N GLY A 305 -6.95 5.81 -7.92
CA GLY A 305 -6.84 4.79 -6.88
C GLY A 305 -6.61 3.35 -7.38
N GLY A 306 -6.84 3.10 -8.66
CA GLY A 306 -6.87 1.74 -9.22
C GLY A 306 -8.05 0.91 -8.71
N LYS A 307 -9.20 1.56 -8.46
CA LYS A 307 -10.44 0.98 -7.90
C LYS A 307 -11.62 1.19 -8.87
N GLY A 308 -12.63 2.01 -8.54
CA GLY A 308 -13.85 2.28 -9.33
C GLY A 308 -13.67 2.38 -10.86
N ARG A 309 -13.10 3.49 -11.35
CA ARG A 309 -12.89 3.74 -12.79
C ARG A 309 -12.09 2.62 -13.49
N THR A 310 -11.02 2.15 -12.84
CA THR A 310 -10.18 1.06 -13.35
C THR A 310 -10.96 -0.24 -13.45
N GLY A 311 -11.67 -0.60 -12.39
CA GLY A 311 -12.52 -1.78 -12.34
C GLY A 311 -13.61 -1.75 -13.40
N THR A 312 -14.24 -0.59 -13.64
CA THR A 312 -15.22 -0.44 -14.73
C THR A 312 -14.63 -0.87 -16.07
N LEU A 313 -13.51 -0.29 -16.51
CA LEU A 313 -12.95 -0.61 -17.83
C LEU A 313 -12.21 -1.94 -17.89
N VAL A 314 -11.67 -2.43 -16.78
CA VAL A 314 -11.16 -3.81 -16.69
C VAL A 314 -12.30 -4.80 -16.90
N CYS A 315 -13.40 -4.67 -16.15
CA CYS A 315 -14.56 -5.57 -16.27
C CYS A 315 -15.19 -5.47 -17.66
N THR A 316 -15.31 -4.26 -18.21
CA THR A 316 -15.74 -4.06 -19.60
C THR A 316 -14.89 -4.84 -20.61
N TRP A 317 -13.55 -4.85 -20.45
CA TRP A 317 -12.68 -5.64 -21.30
C TRP A 317 -12.82 -7.14 -21.08
N LEU A 318 -12.95 -7.58 -19.82
CA LEU A 318 -13.18 -8.99 -19.48
C LEU A 318 -14.47 -9.53 -20.14
N ILE A 319 -15.53 -8.71 -20.16
CA ILE A 319 -16.75 -9.00 -20.90
C ILE A 319 -16.49 -8.96 -22.40
N ASP A 320 -15.87 -7.91 -22.94
CA ASP A 320 -15.66 -7.77 -24.39
C ASP A 320 -14.86 -8.91 -25.03
N SER A 321 -13.87 -9.41 -24.28
CA SER A 321 -12.94 -10.49 -24.67
C SER A 321 -13.43 -11.90 -24.34
N ASP A 322 -14.72 -12.05 -23.99
CA ASP A 322 -15.37 -13.34 -23.73
C ASP A 322 -14.74 -14.16 -22.57
N GLN A 323 -13.99 -13.50 -21.69
CA GLN A 323 -13.46 -14.14 -20.46
C GLN A 323 -14.54 -14.29 -19.38
N PHE A 324 -15.55 -13.43 -19.43
CA PHE A 324 -16.73 -13.48 -18.58
C PHE A 324 -17.96 -13.20 -19.43
N GLU A 325 -19.05 -13.91 -19.14
CA GLU A 325 -20.35 -13.69 -19.80
C GLU A 325 -21.20 -12.67 -19.02
N SER A 326 -21.11 -12.68 -17.69
CA SER A 326 -21.90 -11.86 -16.77
C SER A 326 -21.11 -10.66 -16.25
N ALA A 327 -21.68 -9.45 -16.36
CA ALA A 327 -21.10 -8.25 -15.76
C ALA A 327 -20.88 -8.42 -14.25
N GLN A 328 -21.83 -9.04 -13.56
CA GLN A 328 -21.75 -9.24 -12.11
C GLN A 328 -20.55 -10.12 -11.74
N ASP A 329 -20.36 -11.23 -12.43
CA ASP A 329 -19.26 -12.16 -12.15
C ASP A 329 -17.90 -11.51 -12.41
N SER A 330 -17.80 -10.69 -13.46
CA SER A 330 -16.58 -9.93 -13.76
C SER A 330 -16.25 -8.89 -12.67
N LEU A 331 -17.28 -8.23 -12.12
CA LEU A 331 -17.14 -7.23 -11.05
C LEU A 331 -16.69 -7.89 -9.74
N ASP A 332 -17.29 -9.03 -9.40
CA ASP A 332 -16.95 -9.80 -8.21
C ASP A 332 -15.52 -10.32 -8.33
N TYR A 333 -15.17 -10.95 -9.46
CA TYR A 333 -13.81 -11.39 -9.75
C TYR A 333 -12.79 -10.26 -9.62
N PHE A 334 -13.04 -9.10 -10.24
CA PHE A 334 -12.13 -7.95 -10.13
C PHE A 334 -11.97 -7.52 -8.66
N GLY A 335 -13.07 -7.45 -7.92
CA GLY A 335 -13.07 -7.13 -6.49
C GLY A 335 -12.20 -8.10 -5.67
N GLU A 336 -12.31 -9.40 -5.93
CA GLU A 336 -11.52 -10.43 -5.27
C GLU A 336 -10.03 -10.36 -5.62
N ARG A 337 -9.70 -10.13 -6.89
CA ARG A 337 -8.31 -9.99 -7.32
C ARG A 337 -7.66 -8.73 -6.75
N ARG A 338 -8.40 -7.62 -6.72
CA ARG A 338 -7.90 -6.33 -6.26
C ARG A 338 -7.77 -6.24 -4.74
N THR A 339 -8.59 -6.99 -4.00
CA THR A 339 -8.62 -6.97 -2.53
C THR A 339 -7.72 -8.05 -1.93
N ASP A 340 -6.77 -7.67 -1.08
CA ASP A 340 -6.06 -8.61 -0.22
C ASP A 340 -6.86 -8.83 1.07
N LYS A 341 -7.70 -9.89 1.07
CA LYS A 341 -8.57 -10.26 2.20
C LYS A 341 -7.76 -10.62 3.47
N SER A 342 -6.47 -10.93 3.36
CA SER A 342 -5.61 -11.19 4.53
C SER A 342 -5.32 -9.94 5.38
N ARG A 343 -5.46 -8.74 4.79
CA ARG A 343 -5.16 -7.46 5.46
C ARG A 343 -6.39 -6.74 6.00
N SER A 344 -7.55 -6.91 5.36
CA SER A 344 -8.83 -6.34 5.79
C SER A 344 -9.98 -6.92 4.96
N SER A 345 -11.19 -6.92 5.53
CA SER A 345 -12.44 -7.26 4.84
C SER A 345 -13.00 -6.14 3.95
N LYS A 346 -12.38 -4.95 3.93
CA LYS A 346 -12.84 -3.81 3.12
C LYS A 346 -12.76 -4.14 1.62
N PHE A 347 -13.89 -4.04 0.91
CA PHE A 347 -13.95 -4.28 -0.53
C PHE A 347 -13.20 -3.20 -1.33
N GLN A 348 -12.37 -3.61 -2.29
CA GLN A 348 -11.51 -2.72 -3.11
C GLN A 348 -11.85 -2.75 -4.62
N GLY A 349 -13.01 -3.30 -4.99
CA GLY A 349 -13.47 -3.40 -6.38
C GLY A 349 -14.12 -2.12 -6.91
N VAL A 350 -15.15 -2.28 -7.75
CA VAL A 350 -15.94 -1.16 -8.28
C VAL A 350 -16.76 -0.50 -7.17
N GLU A 351 -16.70 0.83 -7.08
CA GLU A 351 -17.13 1.56 -5.87
C GLU A 351 -18.58 2.06 -5.92
N THR A 352 -19.09 2.40 -7.11
CA THR A 352 -20.41 3.04 -7.23
C THR A 352 -21.42 2.17 -8.00
N PRO A 353 -22.71 2.22 -7.64
CA PRO A 353 -23.76 1.53 -8.39
C PRO A 353 -23.81 1.94 -9.88
N SER A 354 -23.52 3.21 -10.20
CA SER A 354 -23.47 3.70 -11.57
C SER A 354 -22.36 3.02 -12.38
N GLN A 355 -21.17 2.83 -11.79
CA GLN A 355 -20.06 2.13 -12.45
C GLN A 355 -20.41 0.67 -12.74
N SER A 356 -20.98 -0.06 -11.77
CA SER A 356 -21.42 -1.44 -11.99
C SER A 356 -22.51 -1.52 -13.07
N ARG A 357 -23.47 -0.57 -13.06
CA ARG A 357 -24.52 -0.48 -14.07
C ARG A 357 -23.95 -0.29 -15.48
N TYR A 358 -22.91 0.51 -15.65
CA TYR A 358 -22.30 0.75 -16.96
C TYR A 358 -21.56 -0.48 -17.50
N VAL A 359 -20.99 -1.33 -16.64
CA VAL A 359 -20.49 -2.65 -17.07
C VAL A 359 -21.64 -3.52 -17.61
N GLY A 360 -22.78 -3.54 -16.91
CA GLY A 360 -24.00 -4.22 -17.41
C GLY A 360 -24.55 -3.62 -18.70
N TYR A 361 -24.49 -2.30 -18.89
CA TYR A 361 -24.84 -1.68 -20.17
C TYR A 361 -23.92 -2.14 -21.30
N TYR A 362 -22.63 -2.30 -21.03
CA TYR A 362 -21.69 -2.82 -22.02
C TYR A 362 -21.97 -4.29 -22.36
N GLU A 363 -22.28 -5.13 -21.37
CA GLU A 363 -22.73 -6.51 -21.59
C GLU A 363 -23.93 -6.55 -22.55
N VAL A 364 -24.92 -5.68 -22.35
CA VAL A 364 -26.07 -5.53 -23.24
C VAL A 364 -25.65 -5.06 -24.64
N MET A 365 -24.77 -4.07 -24.75
CA MET A 365 -24.27 -3.59 -26.06
C MET A 365 -23.55 -4.72 -26.81
N LYS A 366 -22.72 -5.51 -26.14
CA LYS A 366 -22.02 -6.66 -26.73
C LYS A 366 -23.01 -7.73 -27.20
N THR A 367 -23.92 -8.16 -26.34
CA THR A 367 -24.78 -9.33 -26.57
C THR A 367 -25.99 -9.05 -27.45
N LYS A 368 -26.64 -7.89 -27.29
CA LYS A 368 -27.90 -7.56 -28.00
C LYS A 368 -27.70 -6.61 -29.17
N PHE A 369 -26.67 -5.77 -29.12
CA PHE A 369 -26.42 -4.74 -30.13
C PHE A 369 -25.11 -4.98 -30.91
N ASN A 370 -24.51 -6.16 -30.80
CA ASN A 370 -23.29 -6.54 -31.50
C ASN A 370 -22.17 -5.47 -31.39
N ARG A 371 -21.96 -4.96 -30.16
CA ARG A 371 -20.98 -3.92 -29.83
C ARG A 371 -21.24 -2.59 -30.56
N GLN A 372 -22.51 -2.25 -30.75
CA GLN A 372 -22.96 -0.95 -31.24
C GLN A 372 -23.76 -0.23 -30.16
N LEU A 373 -23.89 1.09 -30.31
CA LEU A 373 -24.77 1.87 -29.46
C LEU A 373 -26.23 1.45 -29.68
N PRO A 374 -27.04 1.37 -28.62
CA PRO A 374 -28.48 1.25 -28.79
C PRO A 374 -29.04 2.49 -29.51
N PRO A 375 -30.21 2.39 -30.17
CA PRO A 375 -30.85 3.53 -30.79
C PRO A 375 -31.04 4.69 -29.82
N GLU A 376 -30.78 5.91 -30.26
CA GLU A 376 -30.96 7.10 -29.44
C GLU A 376 -32.44 7.29 -29.07
N GLN A 377 -32.70 7.57 -27.79
CA GLN A 377 -34.04 7.79 -27.29
C GLN A 377 -34.14 9.14 -26.58
N SER A 378 -34.83 10.09 -27.20
CA SER A 378 -35.08 11.41 -26.60
C SER A 378 -36.21 11.33 -25.56
N LEU A 379 -35.88 11.57 -24.29
CA LEU A 379 -36.82 11.53 -23.18
C LEU A 379 -36.80 12.86 -22.41
N LYS A 380 -37.94 13.22 -21.82
CA LYS A 380 -38.07 14.35 -20.88
C LYS A 380 -38.47 13.83 -19.51
N ILE A 381 -37.73 14.24 -18.47
CA ILE A 381 -38.07 13.89 -17.08
C ILE A 381 -39.39 14.60 -16.72
N LYS A 382 -40.45 13.83 -16.47
CA LYS A 382 -41.76 14.37 -16.08
C LYS A 382 -41.92 14.49 -14.56
N SER A 383 -41.38 13.54 -13.81
CA SER A 383 -41.46 13.53 -12.35
C SER A 383 -40.35 12.67 -11.76
N ILE A 384 -39.94 13.00 -10.53
CA ILE A 384 -39.05 12.20 -9.70
C ILE A 384 -39.82 11.85 -8.43
N ARG A 385 -39.95 10.56 -8.13
CA ARG A 385 -40.61 10.07 -6.91
C ARG A 385 -39.58 9.43 -6.00
N ILE A 386 -39.46 9.92 -4.77
CA ILE A 386 -38.55 9.39 -3.76
C ILE A 386 -39.39 8.72 -2.68
N ASN A 387 -39.16 7.43 -2.50
CA ASN A 387 -39.80 6.65 -1.45
C ASN A 387 -38.92 6.66 -0.19
N SER A 388 -39.53 6.42 0.98
CA SER A 388 -38.81 6.29 2.26
C SER A 388 -37.95 7.52 2.61
N ILE A 389 -38.49 8.73 2.45
CA ILE A 389 -37.77 9.98 2.70
C ILE A 389 -37.49 10.25 4.20
N ALA A 390 -38.14 9.51 5.10
CA ALA A 390 -37.93 9.64 6.54
C ALA A 390 -36.44 9.45 6.89
N GLY A 391 -35.85 10.45 7.55
CA GLY A 391 -34.43 10.46 7.92
C GLY A 391 -33.46 11.10 6.90
N VAL A 392 -33.94 11.52 5.72
CA VAL A 392 -33.14 12.27 4.74
C VAL A 392 -33.42 13.77 4.90
N GLY A 393 -32.44 14.52 5.38
CA GLY A 393 -32.62 15.94 5.72
C GLY A 393 -33.78 16.13 6.70
N LYS A 394 -34.71 17.04 6.40
CA LYS A 394 -35.96 17.23 7.17
C LYS A 394 -37.03 16.13 7.00
N GLY A 395 -36.81 15.12 6.18
CA GLY A 395 -37.75 13.99 6.02
C GLY A 395 -39.04 14.31 5.25
N ASN A 396 -39.09 15.44 4.54
CA ASN A 396 -40.26 15.88 3.76
C ASN A 396 -39.91 16.36 2.34
N GLY A 397 -38.64 16.28 1.95
CA GLY A 397 -38.16 16.68 0.61
C GLY A 397 -38.01 18.19 0.37
N SER A 398 -38.35 19.05 1.34
CA SER A 398 -38.28 20.52 1.17
C SER A 398 -36.86 21.06 0.92
N GLU A 399 -35.84 20.31 1.34
CA GLU A 399 -34.42 20.68 1.17
C GLU A 399 -33.77 20.03 -0.06
N ASN A 400 -34.50 19.19 -0.79
CA ASN A 400 -33.94 18.46 -1.93
C ASN A 400 -33.98 19.33 -3.19
N HIS A 401 -32.81 19.58 -3.79
CA HIS A 401 -32.68 20.26 -5.07
C HIS A 401 -32.08 19.33 -6.12
N PHE A 402 -32.70 19.26 -7.31
CA PHE A 402 -32.30 18.38 -8.41
C PHE A 402 -31.92 19.21 -9.64
N PRO A 403 -30.66 19.65 -9.75
CA PRO A 403 -30.19 20.29 -10.97
C PRO A 403 -30.09 19.25 -12.09
N PRO A 404 -30.70 19.47 -13.26
CA PRO A 404 -30.47 18.61 -14.41
C PRO A 404 -29.03 18.79 -14.90
N LEU A 405 -28.24 17.72 -14.87
CA LEU A 405 -26.93 17.67 -15.52
C LEU A 405 -27.12 17.08 -16.91
N CYS A 406 -27.00 17.90 -17.95
CA CYS A 406 -27.03 17.47 -19.34
C CYS A 406 -25.77 17.99 -20.04
N SER A 407 -24.87 17.08 -20.42
CA SER A 407 -23.61 17.41 -21.10
C SER A 407 -23.79 17.75 -22.59
N ARG A 408 -24.98 17.54 -23.16
CA ARG A 408 -25.31 17.84 -24.57
C ARG A 408 -26.50 18.77 -24.77
N CYS A 409 -27.00 19.41 -23.71
CA CYS A 409 -28.07 20.41 -23.83
C CYS A 409 -27.43 21.78 -24.06
N GLY A 410 -26.88 21.98 -25.26
CA GLY A 410 -26.46 23.28 -25.78
C GLY A 410 -27.44 23.74 -26.85
#